data_AF-A0A836TYY4-F1
#
_entry.id   AF-A0A836TYY4-F1
#
_cell.length_a   1.000
_cell.length_b   1.000
_cell.length_c   1.000
_cell.angle_alpha   90.00
_cell.angle_beta   90.00
_cell.angle_gamma   90.00
#
_symmetry.space_group_name_H-M   'P 1'
#
loop_
_entity.id
_entity.type
_entity.pdbx_description
1 polymer ?
#
loop_
_entity_poly.entity_id
_entity_poly.type
_entity_poly.pdbx_seq_one_letter_code
_entity_poly.pdbx_strand_id
1 'polypeptide(L)' 'GEKRVSNFLLWQLAYAEYYFTDGYWPDFDKQALDKAIVSFSSRQRRFGKTGDQVNTQK' A
#
# COMPACT_ATOMS: atom_id res chain seq x y z
N GLY A 1 -7.15 -8.93 -10.43
CA GLY A 1 -5.88 -9.51 -9.96
C GLY A 1 -6.08 -10.48 -8.81
N GLU A 2 -5.20 -11.47 -8.63
CA GLU A 2 -5.29 -12.42 -7.52
C GLU A 2 -4.78 -11.79 -6.21
N LYS A 3 -5.47 -12.05 -5.09
CA LYS A 3 -5.11 -11.52 -3.76
C LYS A 3 -4.24 -12.52 -3.00
N ARG A 4 -3.02 -12.73 -3.48
CA ARG A 4 -2.04 -13.62 -2.85
C ARG A 4 -0.63 -13.08 -2.95
N VAL A 5 0.17 -13.40 -1.94
CA VAL A 5 1.61 -13.06 -1.90
C VAL A 5 2.45 -14.12 -2.62
N SER A 6 1.87 -15.28 -2.97
CA SER A 6 2.52 -16.34 -3.77
C SER A 6 3.91 -16.74 -3.27
N ASN A 7 4.06 -16.92 -1.95
CA ASN A 7 5.33 -17.26 -1.30
C ASN A 7 6.46 -16.22 -1.51
N PHE A 8 6.12 -14.97 -1.80
CA PHE A 8 7.07 -13.88 -1.93
C PHE A 8 7.28 -13.19 -0.58
N LEU A 9 8.54 -13.13 -0.13
CA LEU A 9 9.01 -12.31 0.99
C LEU A 9 8.14 -12.39 2.27
N LEU A 10 7.80 -13.61 2.70
CA LEU A 10 6.88 -13.85 3.82
C LEU A 10 7.27 -13.10 5.11
N TRP A 11 8.56 -13.12 5.47
CA TRP A 11 9.04 -12.48 6.69
C TRP A 11 9.09 -10.95 6.55
N GLN A 12 9.60 -10.46 5.42
CA GLN A 12 9.79 -9.04 5.19
C GLN A 12 8.44 -8.31 5.03
N LEU A 13 7.41 -8.99 4.53
CA LEU A 13 6.10 -8.41 4.30
C LEU A 13 5.14 -8.55 5.50
N ALA A 14 5.59 -9.07 6.64
CA ALA A 14 4.74 -9.31 7.82
C ALA A 14 3.91 -8.08 8.27
N TYR A 15 4.45 -6.87 8.07
CA TYR A 15 3.76 -5.61 8.38
C TYR A 15 3.67 -4.65 7.19
N ALA A 16 3.95 -5.15 5.99
CA ALA A 16 3.83 -4.37 4.76
C ALA A 16 2.35 -4.18 4.40
N GLU A 17 2.06 -3.08 3.73
CA GLU A 17 0.71 -2.84 3.21
C GLU A 17 0.57 -3.45 1.83
N TYR A 18 -0.52 -4.20 1.64
CA TYR A 18 -0.79 -4.82 0.34
C TYR A 18 -1.62 -3.90 -0.54
N TYR A 19 -1.08 -3.57 -1.71
CA TYR A 19 -1.78 -2.88 -2.78
C TYR A 19 -2.05 -3.89 -3.91
N PHE A 20 -3.33 -4.17 -4.15
CA PHE A 20 -3.78 -5.03 -5.25
C PHE A 20 -4.46 -4.15 -6.29
N THR A 21 -4.06 -4.29 -7.55
CA THR A 21 -4.68 -3.63 -8.70
C THR A 21 -5.28 -4.67 -9.64
N ASP A 22 -6.35 -4.29 -10.32
CA ASP A 22 -6.96 -5.12 -11.37
C ASP A 22 -6.30 -4.93 -12.75
N GLY A 23 -5.41 -3.94 -12.88
CA GLY A 23 -4.57 -3.77 -14.06
C GLY A 23 -3.56 -4.91 -14.23
N TYR A 24 -3.24 -5.23 -15.48
CA TYR A 24 -2.20 -6.20 -15.80
C TYR A 24 -0.81 -5.58 -15.65
N TRP A 25 0.20 -6.42 -15.41
CA TRP A 25 1.59 -5.96 -15.28
C TRP A 25 2.11 -5.14 -16.47
N PRO A 26 1.84 -5.51 -17.74
CA PRO A 26 2.26 -4.71 -18.89
C PRO A 26 1.65 -3.30 -18.94
N ASP A 27 0.49 -3.11 -18.31
CA ASP A 27 -0.23 -1.83 -18.27
C ASP A 27 0.14 -1.00 -17.01
N PHE A 28 1.07 -1.48 -16.18
CA PHE A 28 1.48 -0.80 -14.96
C PHE A 28 2.46 0.34 -15.29
N ASP A 29 1.93 1.55 -15.39
CA ASP A 29 2.68 2.77 -15.71
C ASP A 29 3.00 3.64 -14.49
N LYS A 30 3.60 4.81 -14.73
CA LYS A 30 3.91 5.79 -13.67
C LYS A 30 2.65 6.24 -12.92
N GLN A 31 1.52 6.42 -13.61
CA GLN A 31 0.28 6.84 -12.96
C GLN A 31 -0.28 5.75 -12.05
N ALA A 32 -0.14 4.48 -12.45
CA ALA A 32 -0.49 3.33 -11.62
C ALA A 32 0.38 3.27 -10.36
N LEU A 33 1.67 3.57 -10.47
CA LEU A 33 2.56 3.70 -9.32
C LEU A 33 2.16 4.87 -8.41
N ASP A 34 1.86 6.04 -8.96
CA ASP A 34 1.41 7.21 -8.18
C ASP A 34 0.12 6.89 -7.40
N LYS A 35 -0.83 6.18 -8.03
CA LYS A 35 -2.06 5.69 -7.37
C LYS A 35 -1.75 4.71 -6.24
N ALA A 36 -0.77 3.83 -6.41
CA ALA A 36 -0.34 2.89 -5.37
C ALA A 36 0.27 3.64 -4.17
N ILE A 37 1.11 4.64 -4.43
CA ILE A 37 1.73 5.48 -3.38
C ILE A 37 0.67 6.29 -2.63
N VAL A 38 -0.28 6.92 -3.32
CA VAL A 38 -1.39 7.64 -2.67
C VAL A 38 -2.22 6.69 -1.81
N SER A 39 -2.53 5.49 -2.30
CA SER A 39 -3.23 4.47 -1.51
C SER A 39 -2.43 4.07 -0.28
N PHE A 40 -1.11 3.95 -0.37
CA PHE A 40 -0.25 3.66 0.78
C PHE A 40 -0.27 4.81 1.79
N SER A 41 -0.10 6.06 1.35
CA SER A 41 -0.12 7.23 2.24
C SER A 41 -1.46 7.48 2.92
N SER A 42 -2.58 7.09 2.29
CA SER A 42 -3.92 7.21 2.88
C SER A 42 -4.20 6.21 4.01
N ARG A 43 -3.44 5.10 4.07
CA ARG A 43 -3.69 4.03 5.03
C ARG A 43 -2.98 4.33 6.34
N GLN A 44 -3.75 4.28 7.43
CA GLN A 44 -3.22 4.55 8.75
C GLN A 44 -2.74 3.25 9.41
N ARG A 45 -1.43 3.15 9.63
CA ARG A 45 -0.86 2.07 10.43
C ARG A 45 -1.18 2.34 11.90
N ARG A 46 -1.96 1.44 12.52
CA ARG A 46 -2.34 1.50 13.95
C ARG A 46 -1.16 1.63 14.94
N PHE A 47 0.07 1.32 14.51
CA PHE A 47 1.28 1.40 15.33
C PHE A 47 2.31 2.45 14.85
N GLY A 48 1.93 3.35 13.93
CA GLY A 48 2.81 4.39 13.40
C GLY A 48 2.43 5.80 13.85
N LYS A 49 1.15 6.18 13.68
CA LYS A 49 0.52 7.40 14.21
C LYS A 49 -1.00 7.18 14.27
N THR A 50 -1.63 7.43 15.41
CA THR A 50 -3.10 7.40 15.55
C THR A 50 -3.70 8.54 14.72
N GLY A 51 -4.88 8.35 14.13
CA GLY A 51 -5.50 9.33 13.21
C GLY A 51 -5.60 10.76 13.75
N ASP A 52 -5.60 10.93 15.07
CA ASP A 52 -5.55 12.23 15.75
C ASP A 52 -4.26 13.03 15.49
N GLN A 53 -3.11 12.38 15.27
CA GLN A 53 -1.82 13.05 15.04
C GLN A 53 -1.65 13.58 13.62
N VAL A 54 -2.47 13.12 12.67
CA VAL A 54 -2.44 13.60 11.28
C VAL A 54 -3.14 14.97 11.15
N ASN A 55 -4.12 15.26 12.02
CA ASN A 55 -4.83 16.55 12.03
C ASN A 55 -4.05 17.69 12.72
N THR A 56 -2.98 17.41 13.45
CA THR A 56 -2.20 18.43 14.18
C THR A 56 -1.09 19.08 13.34
N GLN A 57 -0.87 18.64 12.10
CA GLN A 57 0.13 19.22 11.19
C GLN A 57 -0.48 20.13 10.10
N LYS A 58 -1.76 20.48 10.20
CA LYS A 58 -2.38 21.52 9.37
C LYS A 58 -2.20 22.90 9.97
#